data_AF-A0A8J3S6W3-F1
#
_entry.id   AF-A0A8J3S6W3-F1
#
_cell.length_a   1.000
_cell.length_b   1.000
_cell.length_c   1.000
_cell.angle_alpha   90.00
_cell.angle_beta   90.00
_cell.angle_gamma   90.00
#
_symmetry.space_group_name_H-M   'P 1'
#
loop_
_entity.id
_entity.type
_entity.pdbx_description
1 polymer ?
#
loop_
_entity_poly.entity_id
_entity_poly.type
_entity_poly.pdbx_seq_one_letter_code
_entity_poly.pdbx_strand_id
1 'polypeptide(L)'
;MAVWDEVRDIIDAGDRRALVERMTALTGDERREVARELPGYLEVLRERAQTEERARQAGWETAGEEDDRWFDVWGRTEPWDDSGELLRIAGAGSLGGAAAVSAWLGRRDLLTTWPSPDGADRRAFGDPGPVVAVLSRRPPEWQAEATVRLVRKIRDGRDPGAPLALAMLRRTGIEPPEHDPLVVAWLHEEPRMPFRQDPLLDALLPRIFEAEGVGRTLRDNTGMATELAALGVEGRVRRDLLLDGCVRRFLRGGPAADLSFFVRLHETLDPAPAEVAPRARDYLRLLPTAPGPVAEAALARLRGLPPGTVADPEELGDAMEGLLFRGEVKLVGAGLSWLAELLPREDVDAFAPALATAVTHDSLGIQGRAVRLALRNAGRWGPEAREIFAGLTGSLPGEFGAGFAGAFGGEPASVPVVRRRGGT
;
A
#
# COMPACT_ATOMS: atom_id res chain seq x y z
N MET A 1 -7.74 -52.22 16.26
CA MET A 1 -6.93 -51.08 16.70
C MET A 1 -7.76 -49.84 16.48
N ALA A 2 -7.91 -48.97 17.47
CA ALA A 2 -8.65 -47.72 17.26
C ALA A 2 -7.88 -46.87 16.25
N VAL A 3 -8.57 -46.15 15.38
CA VAL A 3 -7.91 -45.30 14.37
C VAL A 3 -7.16 -44.15 15.05
N TRP A 4 -7.65 -43.72 16.20
CA TRP A 4 -6.93 -42.80 17.05
C TRP A 4 -5.55 -43.32 17.47
N ASP A 5 -5.41 -44.59 17.85
CA ASP A 5 -4.11 -45.15 18.28
C ASP A 5 -3.10 -45.11 17.12
N GLU A 6 -3.53 -45.48 15.91
CA GLU A 6 -2.69 -45.41 14.70
C GLU A 6 -2.23 -43.98 14.41
N VAL A 7 -3.15 -43.00 14.43
CA VAL A 7 -2.81 -41.59 14.19
C VAL A 7 -1.89 -41.05 15.27
N ARG A 8 -2.11 -41.41 16.53
CA ARG A 8 -1.24 -41.03 17.66
C ARG A 8 0.17 -41.57 17.46
N ASP A 9 0.31 -42.85 17.11
CA ASP A 9 1.61 -43.49 16.90
C ASP A 9 2.39 -42.83 15.75
N ILE A 10 1.70 -42.40 14.68
CA ILE A 10 2.30 -41.63 13.58
C ILE A 10 2.77 -40.24 14.05
N ILE A 11 1.98 -39.55 14.88
CA ILE A 11 2.37 -38.24 15.45
C ILE A 11 3.58 -38.40 16.37
N ASP A 12 3.58 -39.40 17.26
CA ASP A 12 4.69 -39.69 18.17
C ASP A 12 5.99 -40.06 17.41
N ALA A 13 5.86 -40.69 16.24
CA ALA A 13 6.98 -40.99 15.35
C ALA A 13 7.49 -39.79 14.55
N GLY A 14 6.78 -38.66 14.54
CA GLY A 14 7.15 -37.48 13.77
C GLY A 14 6.98 -37.63 12.24
N ASP A 15 6.30 -38.68 11.77
CA ASP A 15 6.21 -38.97 10.33
C ASP A 15 5.11 -38.14 9.66
N ARG A 16 5.50 -36.94 9.22
CA ARG A 16 4.63 -36.01 8.49
C ARG A 16 4.00 -36.63 7.25
N ARG A 17 4.74 -37.43 6.49
CA ARG A 17 4.26 -37.99 5.22
C ARG A 17 3.19 -39.05 5.49
N ALA A 18 3.49 -39.98 6.39
CA ALA A 18 2.53 -41.00 6.81
C ALA A 18 1.26 -40.35 7.40
N LEU A 19 1.41 -39.25 8.16
CA LEU A 19 0.26 -38.53 8.70
C LEU A 19 -0.62 -37.96 7.59
N VAL A 20 -0.06 -37.26 6.60
CA VAL A 20 -0.85 -36.73 5.47
C VAL A 20 -1.56 -37.87 4.72
N GLU A 21 -0.85 -38.95 4.41
CA GLU A 21 -1.43 -40.12 3.75
C GLU A 21 -2.60 -40.69 4.56
N ARG A 22 -2.42 -40.89 5.87
CA ARG A 22 -3.46 -41.44 6.73
C ARG A 22 -4.66 -40.51 6.86
N MET A 23 -4.43 -39.21 7.10
CA MET A 23 -5.47 -38.20 7.27
C MET A 23 -6.29 -37.99 6.00
N THR A 24 -5.69 -38.15 4.82
CA THR A 24 -6.42 -38.09 3.54
C THR A 24 -7.31 -39.31 3.28
N ALA A 25 -6.97 -40.47 3.86
CA ALA A 25 -7.69 -41.73 3.70
C ALA A 25 -8.84 -41.93 4.72
N LEU A 26 -8.97 -41.09 5.75
CA LEU A 26 -10.00 -41.25 6.78
C LEU A 26 -11.42 -41.13 6.22
N THR A 27 -12.25 -42.12 6.56
CA THR A 27 -13.71 -42.11 6.40
C THR A 27 -14.37 -41.13 7.37
N GLY A 28 -15.65 -40.82 7.16
CA GLY A 28 -16.39 -39.87 8.00
C GLY A 28 -16.45 -40.27 9.48
N ASP A 29 -16.49 -41.56 9.79
CA ASP A 29 -16.61 -42.08 11.15
C ASP A 29 -15.25 -42.04 11.86
N GLU A 30 -14.19 -42.46 11.17
CA GLU A 30 -12.82 -42.36 11.65
C GLU A 30 -12.40 -40.90 11.90
N ARG A 31 -12.82 -39.96 11.04
CA ARG A 31 -12.61 -38.52 11.28
C ARG A 31 -13.23 -38.06 12.60
N ARG A 32 -14.45 -38.50 12.90
CA ARG A 32 -15.15 -38.15 14.16
C ARG A 32 -14.48 -38.76 15.38
N GLU A 33 -13.92 -39.96 15.23
CA GLU A 33 -13.10 -40.59 16.27
C GLU A 33 -11.85 -39.76 16.58
N VAL A 34 -11.01 -39.50 15.58
CA VAL A 34 -9.78 -38.71 15.73
C VAL A 34 -10.09 -37.30 16.27
N ALA A 35 -11.15 -36.66 15.76
CA ALA A 35 -11.55 -35.31 16.19
C ALA A 35 -11.94 -35.23 17.68
N ARG A 36 -12.40 -36.32 18.29
CA ARG A 36 -12.78 -36.37 19.71
C ARG A 36 -11.56 -36.40 20.61
N GLU A 37 -10.55 -37.16 20.22
CA GLU A 37 -9.36 -37.43 21.05
C GLU A 37 -8.25 -36.40 20.85
N LEU A 38 -8.10 -35.87 19.62
CA LEU A 38 -7.01 -34.97 19.24
C LEU A 38 -6.83 -33.75 20.17
N PRO A 39 -7.89 -33.03 20.61
CA PRO A 39 -7.73 -31.90 21.50
C PRO A 39 -7.13 -32.27 22.87
N GLY A 40 -7.41 -33.47 23.39
CA GLY A 40 -6.86 -33.94 24.66
C GLY A 40 -5.38 -34.29 24.54
N TYR A 41 -4.96 -34.83 23.39
CA TYR A 41 -3.58 -35.20 23.14
C TYR A 41 -2.63 -34.01 22.96
N LEU A 42 -3.16 -32.86 22.55
CA LEU A 42 -2.39 -31.61 22.49
C LEU A 42 -1.79 -31.24 23.86
N GLU A 43 -2.49 -31.43 24.97
CA GLU A 43 -1.92 -31.16 26.30
C GLU A 43 -0.83 -32.18 26.68
N VAL A 44 -1.00 -33.45 26.29
CA VAL A 44 0.02 -34.50 26.51
C VAL A 44 1.33 -34.15 25.80
N LEU A 45 1.27 -33.76 24.52
CA LEU A 45 2.46 -33.37 23.78
C LEU A 45 3.13 -32.11 24.37
N ARG A 46 2.35 -31.19 24.95
CA ARG A 46 2.92 -30.01 25.62
C ARG A 46 3.70 -30.38 26.86
N GLU A 47 3.11 -31.19 27.71
CA GLU A 47 3.77 -31.64 28.94
C GLU A 47 5.06 -32.38 28.61
N ARG A 48 5.05 -33.18 27.53
CA ARG A 48 6.25 -33.82 26.99
C ARG A 48 7.28 -32.80 26.53
N ALA A 49 6.92 -31.86 25.66
CA ALA A 49 7.84 -30.84 25.15
C ALA A 49 8.42 -29.96 26.27
N GLN A 50 7.62 -29.58 27.27
CA GLN A 50 8.11 -28.85 28.44
C GLN A 50 9.09 -29.67 29.28
N THR A 51 8.85 -30.98 29.41
CA THR A 51 9.75 -31.88 30.12
C THR A 51 11.07 -32.03 29.37
N GLU A 52 11.03 -32.19 28.05
CA GLU A 52 12.21 -32.27 27.18
C GLU A 52 13.01 -30.96 27.20
N GLU A 53 12.34 -29.81 27.20
CA GLU A 53 12.98 -28.49 27.29
C GLU A 53 13.65 -28.29 28.67
N ARG A 54 12.98 -28.65 29.77
CA ARG A 54 13.60 -28.62 31.11
C ARG A 54 14.81 -29.54 31.19
N ALA A 55 14.75 -30.72 30.57
CA ALA A 55 15.88 -31.66 30.52
C ALA A 55 17.03 -31.10 29.68
N ARG A 56 16.75 -30.45 28.54
CA ARG A 56 17.75 -29.69 27.78
C ARG A 56 18.36 -28.61 28.66
N GLN A 57 17.57 -27.72 29.24
CA GLN A 57 18.07 -26.63 30.08
C GLN A 57 18.94 -27.11 31.24
N ALA A 58 18.55 -28.20 31.92
CA ALA A 58 19.38 -28.79 32.97
C ALA A 58 20.70 -29.37 32.44
N GLY A 59 20.69 -29.95 31.23
CA GLY A 59 21.91 -30.39 30.54
C GLY A 59 22.86 -29.23 30.23
N TRP A 60 22.33 -28.05 29.88
CA TRP A 60 23.11 -26.84 29.61
C TRP A 60 23.81 -26.31 30.85
N GLU A 61 23.17 -26.36 32.02
CA GLU A 61 23.79 -25.98 33.30
C GLU A 61 24.96 -26.90 33.69
N THR A 62 25.03 -28.11 33.12
CA THR A 62 26.07 -29.11 33.39
C THR A 62 27.18 -29.21 32.35
N ALA A 63 26.98 -28.66 31.14
CA ALA A 63 27.98 -28.62 30.08
C ALA A 63 28.79 -27.32 30.17
N GLY A 64 30.12 -27.40 30.30
CA GLY A 64 30.99 -26.23 30.45
C GLY A 64 31.17 -25.41 29.15
N GLU A 65 31.69 -24.18 29.29
CA GLU A 65 31.83 -23.08 28.30
C GLU A 65 32.47 -23.43 26.92
N GLU A 66 33.04 -24.62 26.71
CA GLU A 66 33.70 -24.97 25.44
C GLU A 66 32.74 -25.44 24.33
N ASP A 67 31.49 -25.81 24.65
CA ASP A 67 30.50 -26.34 23.68
C ASP A 67 29.53 -25.28 23.13
N ASP A 68 29.69 -24.01 23.53
CA ASP A 68 28.80 -22.89 23.20
C ASP A 68 28.82 -22.50 21.71
N ARG A 69 29.91 -22.80 20.99
CA ARG A 69 30.06 -22.40 19.58
C ARG A 69 29.44 -23.35 18.57
N TRP A 70 29.18 -24.60 18.93
CA TRP A 70 28.60 -25.60 18.00
C TRP A 70 27.06 -25.60 18.01
N PHE A 71 26.43 -25.21 19.12
CA PHE A 71 24.97 -25.22 19.28
C PHE A 71 24.25 -23.96 18.78
N ASP A 72 24.93 -22.83 18.66
CA ASP A 72 24.33 -21.53 18.30
C ASP A 72 23.90 -21.44 16.81
N VAL A 73 24.39 -22.34 15.96
CA VAL A 73 24.20 -22.30 14.49
C VAL A 73 23.19 -23.34 13.97
N TRP A 74 22.87 -24.41 14.71
CA TRP A 74 22.05 -25.53 14.20
C TRP A 74 20.89 -26.01 15.10
N GLY A 75 20.60 -25.36 16.23
CA GLY A 75 19.78 -25.98 17.30
C GLY A 75 18.58 -25.20 17.84
N ARG A 76 17.99 -24.24 17.12
CA ARG A 76 16.77 -23.52 17.54
C ARG A 76 15.49 -24.03 16.86
N THR A 77 15.34 -25.34 16.73
CA THR A 77 14.01 -25.92 16.49
C THR A 77 13.55 -26.40 17.86
N GLU A 78 12.55 -25.72 18.45
CA GLU A 78 12.01 -26.13 19.73
C GLU A 78 11.37 -27.52 19.56
N PRO A 79 11.50 -28.48 20.49
CA PRO A 79 10.83 -29.78 20.38
C PRO A 79 9.31 -29.70 20.12
N TRP A 80 8.71 -28.56 20.47
CA TRP A 80 7.30 -28.25 20.23
C TRP A 80 6.97 -27.93 18.74
N ASP A 81 7.96 -27.50 17.96
CA ASP A 81 7.78 -27.03 16.58
C ASP A 81 7.27 -28.12 15.63
N ASP A 82 7.85 -29.32 15.72
CA ASP A 82 7.44 -30.50 14.93
C ASP A 82 6.07 -31.02 15.38
N SER A 83 5.81 -31.02 16.69
CA SER A 83 4.53 -31.43 17.27
C SER A 83 3.39 -30.51 16.84
N GLY A 84 3.63 -29.19 16.77
CA GLY A 84 2.66 -28.20 16.34
C GLY A 84 2.24 -28.36 14.87
N GLU A 85 3.18 -28.67 13.96
CA GLU A 85 2.87 -28.96 12.56
C GLU A 85 2.01 -30.23 12.41
N LEU A 86 2.38 -31.33 13.08
CA LEU A 86 1.66 -32.60 13.02
C LEU A 86 0.23 -32.46 13.56
N LEU A 87 0.04 -31.76 14.67
CA LEU A 87 -1.28 -31.48 15.23
C LEU A 87 -2.14 -30.61 14.29
N ARG A 88 -1.55 -29.72 13.50
CA ARG A 88 -2.30 -28.96 12.47
C ARG A 88 -2.76 -29.86 11.32
N ILE A 89 -1.91 -30.76 10.85
CA ILE A 89 -2.27 -31.76 9.81
C ILE A 89 -3.39 -32.67 10.32
N ALA A 90 -3.25 -33.21 11.53
CA ALA A 90 -4.25 -34.05 12.17
C ALA A 90 -5.59 -33.31 12.36
N GLY A 91 -5.56 -32.06 12.82
CA GLY A 91 -6.78 -31.25 13.01
C GLY A 91 -7.48 -30.91 11.69
N ALA A 92 -6.72 -30.59 10.64
CA ALA A 92 -7.27 -30.34 9.31
C ALA A 92 -8.02 -31.56 8.74
N GLY A 93 -7.48 -32.76 8.98
CA GLY A 93 -8.05 -34.00 8.44
C GLY A 93 -9.22 -34.57 9.22
N SER A 94 -9.27 -34.34 10.54
CA SER A 94 -10.26 -34.94 11.43
C SER A 94 -11.46 -34.04 11.72
N LEU A 95 -11.25 -32.75 12.01
CA LEU A 95 -12.33 -31.86 12.44
C LEU A 95 -13.39 -31.67 11.35
N GLY A 96 -14.67 -31.70 11.72
CA GLY A 96 -15.77 -31.76 10.73
C GLY A 96 -16.06 -30.44 10.02
N GLY A 97 -16.33 -29.37 10.78
CA GLY A 97 -16.79 -28.09 10.25
C GLY A 97 -15.65 -27.15 9.84
N ALA A 98 -15.86 -26.36 8.78
CA ALA A 98 -14.93 -25.33 8.34
C ALA A 98 -14.57 -24.34 9.47
N ALA A 99 -15.55 -23.94 10.27
CA ALA A 99 -15.33 -23.09 11.45
C ALA A 99 -14.37 -23.72 12.48
N ALA A 100 -14.55 -25.01 12.78
CA ALA A 100 -13.72 -25.73 13.75
C ALA A 100 -12.28 -25.89 13.24
N VAL A 101 -12.12 -26.24 11.95
CA VAL A 101 -10.79 -26.32 11.32
C VAL A 101 -10.10 -24.97 11.31
N SER A 102 -10.77 -23.89 10.88
CA SER A 102 -10.16 -22.55 10.89
C SER A 102 -9.84 -22.07 12.32
N ALA A 103 -10.63 -22.46 13.32
CA ALA A 103 -10.33 -22.20 14.73
C ALA A 103 -9.07 -22.92 15.19
N TRP A 104 -8.98 -24.22 14.89
CA TRP A 104 -7.82 -25.06 15.21
C TRP A 104 -6.54 -24.55 14.57
N LEU A 105 -6.54 -24.34 13.25
CA LEU A 105 -5.36 -23.91 12.49
C LEU A 105 -4.86 -22.52 12.88
N GLY A 106 -5.73 -21.67 13.43
CA GLY A 106 -5.37 -20.33 13.89
C GLY A 106 -4.91 -20.27 15.35
N ARG A 107 -4.82 -21.41 16.06
CA ARG A 107 -4.34 -21.38 17.44
C ARG A 107 -2.86 -21.04 17.47
N ARG A 108 -2.49 -20.03 18.27
CA ARG A 108 -1.10 -19.53 18.33
C ARG A 108 -0.13 -20.53 18.96
N ASP A 109 -0.66 -21.51 19.68
CA ASP A 109 0.06 -22.58 20.34
C ASP A 109 0.44 -23.73 19.39
N LEU A 110 -0.13 -23.76 18.18
CA LEU A 110 0.24 -24.71 17.13
C LEU A 110 1.20 -24.10 16.10
N LEU A 111 1.52 -22.81 16.25
CA LEU A 111 2.46 -22.11 15.37
C LEU A 111 3.89 -22.39 15.83
N THR A 112 4.75 -22.58 14.84
CA THR A 112 6.16 -22.90 14.99
C THR A 112 6.96 -21.62 15.23
N THR A 113 7.87 -21.59 16.19
CA THR A 113 8.73 -20.41 16.44
C THR A 113 9.98 -20.52 15.58
N TRP A 114 10.13 -19.65 14.59
CA TRP A 114 11.34 -19.61 13.76
C TRP A 114 12.26 -18.47 14.21
N PRO A 115 13.57 -18.76 14.37
CA PRO A 115 14.57 -17.72 14.55
C PRO A 115 14.63 -16.87 13.28
N SER A 116 14.37 -15.57 13.41
CA SER A 116 14.52 -14.64 12.31
C SER A 116 15.95 -14.08 12.28
N PRO A 117 16.54 -13.81 11.10
CA PRO A 117 17.87 -13.20 10.99
C PRO A 117 18.02 -11.84 11.68
N ASP A 118 16.91 -11.16 11.97
CA ASP A 118 16.85 -9.88 12.69
C ASP A 118 16.66 -10.03 14.21
N GLY A 119 16.71 -11.26 14.74
CA GLY A 119 16.64 -11.54 16.18
C GLY A 119 15.24 -11.47 16.79
N ALA A 120 14.19 -11.23 15.98
CA ALA A 120 12.81 -11.32 16.45
C ALA A 120 12.31 -12.77 16.28
N ASP A 121 11.99 -13.46 17.38
CA ASP A 121 11.32 -14.76 17.31
C ASP A 121 9.98 -14.60 16.60
N ARG A 122 9.83 -15.23 15.44
CA ARG A 122 8.61 -15.11 14.62
C ARG A 122 7.88 -16.43 14.61
N ARG A 123 6.64 -16.41 15.09
CA ARG A 123 5.73 -17.54 14.91
C ARG A 123 5.34 -17.62 13.43
N ALA A 124 5.62 -18.75 12.80
CA ALA A 124 5.27 -19.02 11.42
C ALA A 124 4.35 -20.23 11.33
N PHE A 125 3.57 -20.30 10.25
CA PHE A 125 2.81 -21.49 9.91
C PHE A 125 3.70 -22.57 9.27
N GLY A 126 4.89 -22.24 8.77
CA GLY A 126 5.70 -23.20 8.01
C GLY A 126 5.08 -23.51 6.64
N ASP A 127 5.38 -24.69 6.08
CA ASP A 127 4.89 -25.11 4.77
C ASP A 127 3.37 -25.41 4.81
N PRO A 128 2.52 -24.69 4.04
CA PRO A 128 1.09 -24.99 3.99
C PRO A 128 0.76 -26.28 3.22
N GLY A 129 1.69 -26.84 2.43
CA GLY A 129 1.47 -27.99 1.54
C GLY A 129 0.78 -29.19 2.19
N PRO A 130 1.27 -29.72 3.32
CA PRO A 130 0.66 -30.85 4.03
C PRO A 130 -0.80 -30.59 4.44
N VAL A 131 -1.09 -29.42 4.99
CA VAL A 131 -2.45 -29.03 5.39
C VAL A 131 -3.34 -28.86 4.16
N VAL A 132 -2.84 -28.19 3.11
CA VAL A 132 -3.55 -28.04 1.85
C VAL A 132 -3.91 -29.40 1.25
N ALA A 133 -3.00 -30.38 1.27
CA ALA A 133 -3.21 -31.74 0.76
C ALA A 133 -4.32 -32.51 1.50
N VAL A 134 -4.46 -32.28 2.81
CA VAL A 134 -5.51 -32.87 3.63
C VAL A 134 -6.87 -32.21 3.42
N LEU A 135 -6.91 -30.87 3.44
CA LEU A 135 -8.12 -30.09 3.15
C LEU A 135 -8.63 -30.33 1.73
N SER A 136 -7.72 -30.70 0.85
CA SER A 136 -7.93 -31.06 -0.55
C SER A 136 -8.98 -32.11 -0.82
N ARG A 137 -9.17 -33.03 0.14
CA ARG A 137 -10.11 -34.16 0.04
C ARG A 137 -11.52 -33.83 0.50
N ARG A 138 -11.75 -32.62 1.02
CA ARG A 138 -13.08 -32.17 1.47
C ARG A 138 -13.97 -31.82 0.26
N PRO A 139 -15.30 -31.81 0.40
CA PRO A 139 -16.19 -31.32 -0.66
C PRO A 139 -15.85 -29.87 -1.09
N PRO A 140 -16.03 -29.49 -2.37
CA PRO A 140 -15.68 -28.15 -2.86
C PRO A 140 -16.34 -27.00 -2.08
N GLU A 141 -17.62 -27.11 -1.75
CA GLU A 141 -18.36 -26.10 -0.98
C GLU A 141 -17.76 -25.89 0.41
N TRP A 142 -17.35 -26.98 1.05
CA TRP A 142 -16.67 -26.92 2.34
C TRP A 142 -15.30 -26.23 2.22
N GLN A 143 -14.54 -26.54 1.16
CA GLN A 143 -13.23 -25.91 0.91
C GLN A 143 -13.38 -24.41 0.69
N ALA A 144 -14.41 -23.98 -0.06
CA ALA A 144 -14.71 -22.57 -0.27
C ALA A 144 -15.01 -21.87 1.06
N GLU A 145 -15.91 -22.44 1.89
CA GLU A 145 -16.24 -21.87 3.19
C GLU A 145 -15.01 -21.76 4.12
N ALA A 146 -14.21 -22.82 4.19
CA ALA A 146 -12.98 -22.84 4.99
C ALA A 146 -11.97 -21.80 4.52
N THR A 147 -11.82 -21.64 3.20
CA THR A 147 -10.91 -20.65 2.60
C THR A 147 -11.34 -19.22 2.95
N VAL A 148 -12.62 -18.88 2.79
CA VAL A 148 -13.15 -17.56 3.18
C VAL A 148 -12.92 -17.29 4.68
N ARG A 149 -13.12 -18.30 5.54
CA ARG A 149 -12.86 -18.16 6.99
C ARG A 149 -11.39 -17.96 7.32
N LEU A 150 -10.48 -18.63 6.61
CA LEU A 150 -9.04 -18.46 6.79
C LEU A 150 -8.61 -17.05 6.35
N VAL A 151 -9.08 -16.58 5.19
CA VAL A 151 -8.82 -15.23 4.69
C VAL A 151 -9.27 -14.17 5.70
N ARG A 152 -10.50 -14.27 6.21
CA ARG A 152 -11.06 -13.30 7.17
C ARG A 152 -10.34 -13.28 8.52
N LYS A 153 -9.50 -14.28 8.82
CA LYS A 153 -8.70 -14.33 10.04
C LYS A 153 -7.36 -13.62 9.93
N ILE A 154 -6.90 -13.32 8.72
CA ILE A 154 -5.66 -12.57 8.47
C ILE A 154 -5.79 -11.20 9.14
N ARG A 155 -4.91 -10.89 10.08
CA ARG A 155 -4.94 -9.64 10.85
C ARG A 155 -4.15 -8.52 10.17
N ASP A 156 -3.01 -8.88 9.57
CA ASP A 156 -2.10 -7.96 8.91
C ASP A 156 -1.27 -8.70 7.85
N GLY A 157 -0.38 -7.97 7.17
CA GLY A 157 0.46 -8.51 6.09
C GLY A 157 1.48 -9.57 6.52
N ARG A 158 1.73 -9.73 7.82
CA ARG A 158 2.66 -10.71 8.39
C ARG A 158 1.94 -11.78 9.20
N ASP A 159 0.62 -11.87 9.05
CA ASP A 159 -0.17 -12.88 9.76
C ASP A 159 0.35 -14.29 9.41
N PRO A 160 0.70 -15.12 10.41
CA PRO A 160 1.24 -16.44 10.16
C PRO A 160 0.29 -17.33 9.36
N GLY A 161 -1.02 -17.13 9.45
CA GLY A 161 -2.02 -17.92 8.70
C GLY A 161 -2.17 -17.52 7.23
N ALA A 162 -1.58 -16.41 6.79
CA ALA A 162 -1.74 -15.91 5.43
C ALA A 162 -1.24 -16.87 4.34
N PRO A 163 -0.06 -17.52 4.46
CA PRO A 163 0.42 -18.48 3.45
C PRO A 163 -0.56 -19.63 3.20
N LEU A 164 -1.21 -20.15 4.26
CA LEU A 164 -2.24 -21.18 4.10
C LEU A 164 -3.47 -20.63 3.38
N ALA A 165 -3.95 -19.45 3.77
CA ALA A 165 -5.13 -18.84 3.16
C ALA A 165 -4.90 -18.56 1.66
N LEU A 166 -3.74 -18.01 1.30
CA LEU A 166 -3.34 -17.74 -0.08
C LEU A 166 -3.18 -19.04 -0.88
N ALA A 167 -2.55 -20.08 -0.32
CA ALA A 167 -2.45 -21.38 -0.97
C ALA A 167 -3.84 -22.01 -1.22
N MET A 168 -4.76 -21.89 -0.26
CA MET A 168 -6.14 -22.37 -0.42
C MET A 168 -6.92 -21.55 -1.46
N LEU A 169 -6.75 -20.23 -1.53
CA LEU A 169 -7.36 -19.40 -2.57
C LEU A 169 -6.86 -19.81 -3.97
N ARG A 170 -5.54 -19.89 -4.17
CA ARG A 170 -4.92 -20.30 -5.45
C ARG A 170 -5.44 -21.66 -5.91
N ARG A 171 -5.66 -22.58 -4.97
CA ARG A 171 -6.11 -23.94 -5.25
C ARG A 171 -7.61 -24.04 -5.51
N THR A 172 -8.43 -23.33 -4.75
CA THR A 172 -9.89 -23.39 -4.87
C THR A 172 -10.41 -22.52 -6.01
N GLY A 173 -9.66 -21.49 -6.42
CA GLY A 173 -10.04 -20.57 -7.48
C GLY A 173 -11.27 -19.73 -7.15
N ILE A 174 -11.67 -19.67 -5.88
CA ILE A 174 -12.78 -18.82 -5.45
C ILE A 174 -12.36 -17.35 -5.53
N GLU A 175 -13.33 -16.47 -5.79
CA GLU A 175 -13.10 -15.04 -5.71
C GLU A 175 -12.63 -14.67 -4.29
N PRO A 176 -11.46 -14.03 -4.14
CA PRO A 176 -10.98 -13.58 -2.86
C PRO A 176 -11.99 -12.62 -2.18
N PRO A 177 -12.34 -12.84 -0.90
CA PRO A 177 -13.15 -11.88 -0.15
C PRO A 177 -12.50 -10.50 -0.11
N GLU A 178 -13.32 -9.44 -0.15
CA GLU A 178 -12.87 -8.07 0.11
C GLU A 178 -12.31 -7.97 1.55
N HIS A 179 -10.98 -7.99 1.66
CA HIS A 179 -10.27 -7.97 2.93
C HIS A 179 -8.88 -7.37 2.75
N ASP A 180 -8.68 -6.12 3.17
CA ASP A 180 -7.43 -5.39 2.93
C ASP A 180 -6.16 -6.12 3.46
N PRO A 181 -6.17 -6.73 4.66
CA PRO A 181 -5.02 -7.51 5.14
C PRO A 181 -4.61 -8.64 4.20
N LEU A 182 -5.53 -9.21 3.42
CA LEU A 182 -5.21 -10.23 2.42
C LEU A 182 -4.27 -9.68 1.34
N VAL A 183 -4.57 -8.48 0.82
CA VAL A 183 -3.78 -7.84 -0.24
C VAL A 183 -2.37 -7.55 0.27
N VAL A 184 -2.27 -7.02 1.48
CA VAL A 184 -0.99 -6.74 2.13
C VAL A 184 -0.19 -8.03 2.35
N ALA A 185 -0.85 -9.10 2.79
CA ALA A 185 -0.20 -10.39 3.02
C ALA A 185 0.25 -11.07 1.73
N TRP A 186 -0.54 -10.97 0.65
CA TRP A 186 -0.16 -11.45 -0.67
C TRP A 186 1.10 -10.76 -1.20
N LEU A 187 1.21 -9.44 -1.00
CA LEU A 187 2.40 -8.67 -1.40
C LEU A 187 3.64 -8.92 -0.51
N HIS A 188 3.43 -9.41 0.72
CA HIS A 188 4.50 -9.79 1.64
C HIS A 188 4.98 -11.23 1.45
N GLU A 189 4.12 -12.11 0.94
CA GLU A 189 4.47 -13.51 0.73
C GLU A 189 5.60 -13.63 -0.29
N GLU A 190 6.62 -14.41 0.04
CA GLU A 190 7.68 -14.72 -0.92
C GLU A 190 7.05 -15.45 -2.12
N PRO A 191 7.29 -14.96 -3.35
CA PRO A 191 6.66 -15.52 -4.53
C PRO A 191 7.13 -16.97 -4.75
N ARG A 192 6.22 -17.93 -4.52
CA ARG A 192 6.45 -19.35 -4.86
C ARG A 192 6.44 -19.62 -6.37
N MET A 193 5.97 -18.66 -7.14
CA MET A 193 5.94 -18.66 -8.59
C MET A 193 6.11 -17.21 -9.09
N PRO A 194 6.52 -17.00 -10.35
CA PRO A 194 6.58 -15.66 -10.92
C PRO A 194 5.24 -14.93 -10.73
N PHE A 195 5.27 -13.68 -10.27
CA PHE A 195 4.08 -12.88 -9.96
C PHE A 195 3.06 -12.87 -11.12
N ARG A 196 3.55 -12.80 -12.36
CA ARG A 196 2.77 -12.86 -13.59
C ARG A 196 1.93 -14.14 -13.79
N GLN A 197 2.33 -15.23 -13.12
CA GLN A 197 1.68 -16.54 -13.18
C GLN A 197 0.79 -16.81 -11.96
N ASP A 198 0.76 -15.91 -10.97
CA ASP A 198 -0.09 -16.09 -9.80
C ASP A 198 -1.57 -15.98 -10.22
N PRO A 199 -2.40 -17.02 -9.99
CA PRO A 199 -3.82 -16.97 -10.34
C PRO A 199 -4.60 -15.93 -9.52
N LEU A 200 -4.04 -15.43 -8.42
CA LEU A 200 -4.63 -14.34 -7.64
C LEU A 200 -4.43 -12.95 -8.26
N LEU A 201 -3.55 -12.83 -9.25
CA LEU A 201 -3.17 -11.55 -9.83
C LEU A 201 -4.39 -10.77 -10.32
N ASP A 202 -5.28 -11.39 -11.08
CA ASP A 202 -6.40 -10.67 -11.71
C ASP A 202 -7.41 -10.14 -10.67
N ALA A 203 -7.62 -10.87 -9.58
CA ALA A 203 -8.54 -10.50 -8.51
C ALA A 203 -7.93 -9.49 -7.52
N LEU A 204 -6.65 -9.67 -7.15
CA LEU A 204 -6.01 -8.85 -6.11
C LEU A 204 -5.30 -7.60 -6.65
N LEU A 205 -4.89 -7.57 -7.92
CA LEU A 205 -4.18 -6.42 -8.50
C LEU A 205 -5.01 -5.13 -8.49
N PRO A 206 -6.32 -5.11 -8.83
CA PRO A 206 -7.13 -3.90 -8.68
C PRO A 206 -7.14 -3.39 -7.23
N ARG A 207 -7.15 -4.31 -6.26
CA ARG A 207 -7.20 -4.02 -4.83
C ARG A 207 -5.91 -3.38 -4.30
N ILE A 208 -4.77 -3.53 -4.98
CA ILE A 208 -3.51 -2.84 -4.64
C ILE A 208 -3.72 -1.32 -4.54
N PHE A 209 -4.58 -0.75 -5.37
CA PHE A 209 -4.84 0.69 -5.42
C PHE A 209 -5.87 1.19 -4.41
N GLU A 210 -6.53 0.29 -3.70
CA GLU A 210 -7.67 0.60 -2.84
C GLU A 210 -7.45 0.19 -1.38
N ALA A 211 -6.75 -0.92 -1.16
CA ALA A 211 -6.56 -1.50 0.16
C ALA A 211 -5.62 -0.66 1.04
N GLU A 212 -6.02 -0.48 2.29
CA GLU A 212 -5.19 0.21 3.28
C GLU A 212 -3.92 -0.58 3.60
N GLY A 213 -2.82 0.12 3.88
CA GLY A 213 -1.52 -0.49 4.22
C GLY A 213 -0.65 -0.94 3.04
N VAL A 214 -1.19 -1.03 1.82
CA VAL A 214 -0.40 -1.40 0.62
C VAL A 214 0.75 -0.43 0.37
N GLY A 215 0.50 0.87 0.47
CA GLY A 215 1.51 1.91 0.28
C GLY A 215 2.72 1.73 1.20
N ARG A 216 2.47 1.44 2.48
CA ARG A 216 3.52 1.16 3.47
C ARG A 216 4.31 -0.10 3.14
N THR A 217 3.63 -1.14 2.67
CA THR A 217 4.26 -2.40 2.27
C THR A 217 5.16 -2.25 1.04
N LEU A 218 4.75 -1.43 0.06
CA LEU A 218 5.45 -1.33 -1.22
C LEU A 218 6.42 -0.15 -1.34
N ARG A 219 6.42 0.81 -0.40
CA ARG A 219 7.27 2.01 -0.48
C ARG A 219 8.74 1.68 -0.75
N ASP A 220 9.26 0.66 -0.06
CA ASP A 220 10.65 0.21 -0.11
C ASP A 220 10.89 -0.88 -1.19
N ASN A 221 9.84 -1.37 -1.84
CA ASN A 221 9.93 -2.34 -2.93
C ASN A 221 10.12 -1.62 -4.28
N THR A 222 11.38 -1.47 -4.69
CA THR A 222 11.76 -0.76 -5.92
C THR A 222 11.44 -1.56 -7.19
N GLY A 223 11.45 -2.89 -7.13
CA GLY A 223 11.23 -3.76 -8.29
C GLY A 223 9.76 -3.88 -8.72
N MET A 224 8.83 -3.84 -7.76
CA MET A 224 7.39 -4.06 -8.02
C MET A 224 6.80 -3.03 -8.99
N ALA A 225 7.25 -1.76 -8.95
CA ALA A 225 6.77 -0.74 -9.89
C ALA A 225 7.14 -1.09 -11.34
N THR A 226 8.39 -1.51 -11.55
CA THR A 226 8.90 -1.97 -12.85
C THR A 226 8.19 -3.24 -13.31
N GLU A 227 7.95 -4.20 -12.40
CA GLU A 227 7.24 -5.44 -12.71
C GLU A 227 5.79 -5.17 -13.16
N LEU A 228 5.04 -4.34 -12.44
CA LEU A 228 3.68 -3.95 -12.83
C LEU A 228 3.65 -3.20 -14.17
N ALA A 229 4.61 -2.30 -14.40
CA ALA A 229 4.72 -1.60 -15.68
C ALA A 229 5.03 -2.57 -16.84
N ALA A 230 5.93 -3.53 -16.62
CA ALA A 230 6.26 -4.57 -17.60
C ALA A 230 5.03 -5.43 -17.94
N LEU A 231 4.23 -5.83 -16.94
CA LEU A 231 2.96 -6.54 -17.18
C LEU A 231 1.97 -5.75 -18.02
N GLY A 232 1.96 -4.42 -17.87
CA GLY A 232 1.17 -3.51 -18.69
C GLY A 232 1.64 -3.46 -20.14
N VAL A 233 2.96 -3.41 -20.36
CA VAL A 233 3.57 -3.42 -21.70
C VAL A 233 3.38 -4.76 -22.41
N GLU A 234 3.53 -5.87 -21.69
CA GLU A 234 3.31 -7.23 -22.20
C GLU A 234 1.83 -7.54 -22.48
N GLY A 235 0.91 -6.69 -21.99
CA GLY A 235 -0.53 -6.89 -22.14
C GLY A 235 -1.13 -7.94 -21.19
N ARG A 236 -0.36 -8.47 -20.23
CA ARG A 236 -0.88 -9.38 -19.19
C ARG A 236 -1.85 -8.65 -18.26
N VAL A 237 -1.62 -7.36 -18.01
CA VAL A 237 -2.50 -6.47 -17.24
C VAL A 237 -2.90 -5.30 -18.12
N ARG A 238 -4.16 -4.87 -18.04
CA ARG A 238 -4.61 -3.69 -18.79
C ARG A 238 -3.90 -2.44 -18.26
N ARG A 239 -3.19 -1.74 -19.15
CA ARG A 239 -2.47 -0.50 -18.80
C ARG A 239 -3.39 0.58 -18.21
N ASP A 240 -4.60 0.73 -18.75
CA ASP A 240 -5.61 1.66 -18.21
C ASP A 240 -5.96 1.35 -16.75
N LEU A 241 -6.00 0.07 -16.37
CA LEU A 241 -6.29 -0.32 -14.99
C LEU A 241 -5.21 0.17 -14.03
N LEU A 242 -3.94 0.10 -14.43
CA LEU A 242 -2.83 0.59 -13.63
C LEU A 242 -2.86 2.12 -13.50
N LEU A 243 -3.11 2.82 -14.61
CA LEU A 243 -3.19 4.29 -14.62
C LEU A 243 -4.39 4.80 -13.82
N ASP A 244 -5.58 4.23 -14.05
CA ASP A 244 -6.79 4.54 -13.27
C ASP A 244 -6.59 4.24 -11.79
N GLY A 245 -5.94 3.11 -11.49
CA GLY A 245 -5.58 2.72 -10.13
C GLY A 245 -4.70 3.77 -9.45
N CYS A 246 -3.61 4.20 -10.09
CA CYS A 246 -2.74 5.27 -9.57
C CYS A 246 -3.53 6.56 -9.30
N VAL A 247 -4.31 7.04 -10.27
CA VAL A 247 -5.08 8.29 -10.14
C VAL A 247 -6.12 8.19 -9.03
N ARG A 248 -6.89 7.08 -8.95
CA ARG A 248 -7.83 6.84 -7.84
C ARG A 248 -7.12 6.81 -6.49
N ARG A 249 -5.94 6.16 -6.41
CA ARG A 249 -5.16 6.11 -5.17
C ARG A 249 -4.67 7.49 -4.75
N PHE A 250 -4.26 8.34 -5.70
CA PHE A 250 -3.87 9.72 -5.44
C PHE A 250 -5.03 10.56 -4.95
N LEU A 251 -6.21 10.45 -5.58
CA LEU A 251 -7.42 11.18 -5.18
C LEU A 251 -7.91 10.78 -3.79
N ARG A 252 -7.76 9.50 -3.42
CA ARG A 252 -8.03 9.02 -2.05
C ARG A 252 -7.10 9.65 -1.02
N GLY A 253 -5.92 10.11 -1.42
CA GLY A 253 -4.96 10.78 -0.56
C GLY A 253 -4.29 9.85 0.48
N GLY A 254 -3.61 10.45 1.45
CA GLY A 254 -2.86 9.75 2.49
C GLY A 254 -1.47 10.33 2.71
N PRO A 255 -0.67 9.74 3.62
CA PRO A 255 0.69 10.19 3.87
C PRO A 255 1.55 10.11 2.61
N ALA A 256 2.38 11.13 2.34
CA ALA A 256 3.25 11.15 1.16
C ALA A 256 4.14 9.89 1.05
N ALA A 257 4.62 9.39 2.20
CA ALA A 257 5.42 8.16 2.25
C ALA A 257 4.66 6.93 1.72
N ASP A 258 3.36 6.82 1.99
CA ASP A 258 2.54 5.70 1.55
C ASP A 258 2.11 5.86 0.07
N LEU A 259 2.13 7.08 -0.47
CA LEU A 259 1.87 7.34 -1.89
C LEU A 259 3.13 7.20 -2.77
N SER A 260 4.32 7.19 -2.18
CA SER A 260 5.60 7.18 -2.91
C SER A 260 5.74 6.03 -3.92
N PHE A 261 5.26 4.82 -3.56
CA PHE A 261 5.23 3.69 -4.47
C PHE A 261 4.36 3.95 -5.71
N PHE A 262 3.19 4.54 -5.52
CA PHE A 262 2.23 4.79 -6.60
C PHE A 262 2.69 5.92 -7.52
N VAL A 263 3.38 6.93 -6.98
CA VAL A 263 4.07 7.96 -7.77
C VAL A 263 5.15 7.31 -8.65
N ARG A 264 6.00 6.46 -8.06
CA ARG A 264 7.03 5.73 -8.80
C ARG A 264 6.43 4.84 -9.90
N LEU A 265 5.36 4.11 -9.61
CA LEU A 265 4.66 3.29 -10.60
C LEU A 265 4.12 4.15 -11.74
N HIS A 266 3.46 5.27 -11.42
CA HIS A 266 2.92 6.20 -12.41
C HIS A 266 4.02 6.81 -13.29
N GLU A 267 5.14 7.21 -12.72
CA GLU A 267 6.31 7.69 -13.46
C GLU A 267 6.91 6.60 -14.36
N THR A 268 7.01 5.37 -13.85
CA THR A 268 7.52 4.21 -14.61
C THR A 268 6.61 3.84 -15.76
N LEU A 269 5.29 3.97 -15.58
CA LEU A 269 4.33 3.77 -16.66
C LEU A 269 4.51 4.81 -17.77
N ASP A 270 4.97 6.02 -17.44
CA ASP A 270 5.13 7.16 -18.35
C ASP A 270 3.89 7.40 -19.23
N PRO A 271 2.75 7.81 -18.64
CA PRO A 271 1.51 7.96 -19.39
C PRO A 271 1.65 9.00 -20.50
N ALA A 272 1.27 8.60 -21.71
CA ALA A 272 1.25 9.47 -22.88
C ALA A 272 0.12 10.51 -22.77
N PRO A 273 0.22 11.67 -23.46
CA PRO A 273 -0.83 12.70 -23.42
C PRO A 273 -2.24 12.17 -23.75
N ALA A 274 -2.35 11.22 -24.69
CA ALA A 274 -3.63 10.59 -25.04
C ALA A 274 -4.22 9.72 -23.91
N GLU A 275 -3.38 9.19 -23.02
CA GLU A 275 -3.80 8.44 -21.82
C GLU A 275 -4.13 9.37 -20.65
N VAL A 276 -3.50 10.55 -20.61
CA VAL A 276 -3.75 11.58 -19.59
C VAL A 276 -5.04 12.35 -19.88
N ALA A 277 -5.32 12.65 -21.16
CA ALA A 277 -6.46 13.49 -21.57
C ALA A 277 -7.82 13.05 -20.99
N PRO A 278 -8.21 11.75 -20.99
CA PRO A 278 -9.47 11.30 -20.38
C PRO A 278 -9.52 11.48 -18.87
N ARG A 279 -8.36 11.66 -18.21
CA ARG A 279 -8.18 11.77 -16.77
C ARG A 279 -7.81 13.20 -16.35
N ALA A 280 -7.84 14.16 -17.27
CA ALA A 280 -7.34 15.52 -17.03
C ALA A 280 -8.02 16.20 -15.82
N ARG A 281 -9.34 16.04 -15.68
CA ARG A 281 -10.11 16.54 -14.51
C ARG A 281 -9.63 15.95 -13.19
N ASP A 282 -9.33 14.65 -13.17
CA ASP A 282 -8.83 14.00 -11.97
C ASP A 282 -7.42 14.48 -11.61
N TYR A 283 -6.55 14.72 -12.60
CA TYR A 283 -5.25 15.35 -12.34
C TYR A 283 -5.38 16.79 -11.83
N LEU A 284 -6.34 17.58 -12.35
CA LEU A 284 -6.57 18.95 -11.88
C LEU A 284 -6.96 18.97 -10.40
N ARG A 285 -7.84 18.05 -9.99
CA ARG A 285 -8.26 17.89 -8.58
C ARG A 285 -7.12 17.53 -7.62
N LEU A 286 -6.01 16.99 -8.12
CA LEU A 286 -4.83 16.69 -7.30
C LEU A 286 -3.99 17.95 -6.99
N LEU A 287 -4.02 18.98 -7.84
CA LEU A 287 -3.12 20.13 -7.71
C LEU A 287 -3.26 20.88 -6.38
N PRO A 288 -4.47 21.18 -5.87
CA PRO A 288 -4.61 22.00 -4.67
C PRO A 288 -4.23 21.26 -3.38
N THR A 289 -4.62 19.98 -3.25
CA THR A 289 -4.62 19.28 -1.96
C THR A 289 -3.71 18.06 -1.88
N ALA A 290 -3.27 17.49 -3.01
CA ALA A 290 -2.45 16.28 -2.95
C ALA A 290 -1.06 16.58 -2.34
N PRO A 291 -0.39 15.58 -1.72
CA PRO A 291 0.97 15.75 -1.25
C PRO A 291 1.92 16.18 -2.38
N GLY A 292 2.93 16.99 -2.05
CA GLY A 292 3.83 17.65 -3.02
C GLY A 292 4.28 16.78 -4.21
N PRO A 293 4.87 15.59 -4.00
CA PRO A 293 5.29 14.71 -5.10
C PRO A 293 4.16 14.28 -6.04
N VAL A 294 2.96 14.09 -5.52
CA VAL A 294 1.77 13.72 -6.32
C VAL A 294 1.30 14.92 -7.14
N ALA A 295 1.24 16.10 -6.51
CA ALA A 295 0.86 17.34 -7.21
C ALA A 295 1.89 17.73 -8.29
N GLU A 296 3.20 17.52 -8.04
CA GLU A 296 4.27 17.71 -9.02
C GLU A 296 4.11 16.77 -10.21
N ALA A 297 3.89 15.46 -9.97
CA ALA A 297 3.65 14.49 -11.03
C ALA A 297 2.38 14.83 -11.84
N ALA A 298 1.29 15.22 -11.17
CA ALA A 298 0.05 15.64 -11.83
C ALA A 298 0.24 16.88 -12.70
N LEU A 299 0.91 17.92 -12.17
CA LEU A 299 1.22 19.14 -12.91
C LEU A 299 2.07 18.85 -14.14
N ALA A 300 3.08 17.99 -14.03
CA ALA A 300 3.93 17.61 -15.15
C ALA A 300 3.12 16.95 -16.28
N ARG A 301 2.14 16.09 -15.96
CA ARG A 301 1.27 15.45 -16.96
C ARG A 301 0.28 16.42 -17.59
N LEU A 302 -0.33 17.32 -16.81
CA LEU A 302 -1.23 18.35 -17.34
C LEU A 302 -0.52 19.33 -18.29
N ARG A 303 0.71 19.75 -17.95
CA ARG A 303 1.54 20.60 -18.80
C ARG A 303 1.89 19.98 -20.15
N GLY A 304 1.91 18.65 -20.24
CA GLY A 304 2.17 17.90 -21.47
C GLY A 304 0.95 17.74 -22.38
N LEU A 305 -0.24 18.15 -21.95
CA LEU A 305 -1.45 18.05 -22.76
C LEU A 305 -1.51 19.13 -23.85
N PRO A 306 -2.09 18.83 -25.03
CA PRO A 306 -2.40 19.85 -26.01
C PRO A 306 -3.36 20.92 -25.46
N PRO A 307 -3.26 22.18 -25.92
CA PRO A 307 -4.22 23.23 -25.56
C PRO A 307 -5.68 22.83 -25.87
N GLY A 308 -6.64 23.27 -25.04
CA GLY A 308 -8.05 22.92 -25.19
C GLY A 308 -8.43 21.48 -24.80
N THR A 309 -7.49 20.67 -24.29
CA THR A 309 -7.80 19.31 -23.78
C THR A 309 -8.53 19.36 -22.44
N VAL A 310 -8.23 20.36 -21.61
CA VAL A 310 -9.02 20.68 -20.41
C VAL A 310 -10.19 21.53 -20.88
N ALA A 311 -11.40 20.98 -20.80
CA ALA A 311 -12.56 21.55 -21.48
C ALA A 311 -13.13 22.81 -20.81
N ASP A 312 -12.82 23.05 -19.53
CA ASP A 312 -13.44 24.10 -18.73
C ASP A 312 -12.38 25.07 -18.18
N PRO A 313 -12.27 26.28 -18.75
CA PRO A 313 -11.37 27.33 -18.26
C PRO A 313 -11.63 27.74 -16.81
N GLU A 314 -12.87 27.69 -16.33
CA GLU A 314 -13.21 28.02 -14.94
C GLU A 314 -12.68 26.93 -14.00
N GLU A 315 -12.91 25.65 -14.31
CA GLU A 315 -12.37 24.51 -13.55
C GLU A 315 -10.82 24.56 -13.51
N LEU A 316 -10.19 24.95 -14.62
CA LEU A 316 -8.75 25.14 -14.71
C LEU A 316 -8.26 26.34 -13.87
N GLY A 317 -9.01 27.45 -13.88
CA GLY A 317 -8.77 28.63 -13.07
C GLY A 317 -8.81 28.32 -11.57
N ASP A 318 -9.87 27.65 -11.11
CA ASP A 318 -10.06 27.22 -9.72
C ASP A 318 -8.93 26.27 -9.25
N ALA A 319 -8.59 25.28 -10.08
CA ALA A 319 -7.49 24.37 -9.77
C ALA A 319 -6.14 25.09 -9.71
N MET A 320 -5.92 26.08 -10.59
CA MET A 320 -4.72 26.91 -10.58
C MET A 320 -4.67 27.82 -9.34
N GLU A 321 -5.80 28.38 -8.91
CA GLU A 321 -5.87 29.19 -7.70
C GLU A 321 -5.47 28.35 -6.48
N GLY A 322 -6.05 27.16 -6.35
CA GLY A 322 -5.70 26.23 -5.29
C GLY A 322 -4.22 25.81 -5.33
N LEU A 323 -3.66 25.58 -6.52
CA LEU A 323 -2.23 25.29 -6.70
C LEU A 323 -1.33 26.46 -6.27
N LEU A 324 -1.71 27.70 -6.59
CA LEU A 324 -0.92 28.90 -6.32
C LEU A 324 -1.05 29.39 -4.88
N PHE A 325 -2.07 28.95 -4.15
CA PHE A 325 -2.24 29.19 -2.71
C PHE A 325 -1.26 28.36 -1.85
N ARG A 326 -0.69 27.30 -2.41
CA ARG A 326 0.18 26.37 -1.69
C ARG A 326 1.45 27.03 -1.16
N GLY A 327 2.03 26.47 -0.10
CA GLY A 327 3.29 26.97 0.49
C GLY A 327 4.56 26.48 -0.22
N GLU A 328 4.47 25.45 -1.06
CA GLU A 328 5.63 24.86 -1.74
C GLU A 328 6.14 25.74 -2.90
N VAL A 329 7.06 26.64 -2.61
CA VAL A 329 7.63 27.64 -3.55
C VAL A 329 8.05 27.05 -4.91
N LYS A 330 8.61 25.83 -4.94
CA LYS A 330 9.01 25.16 -6.20
C LYS A 330 7.79 24.79 -7.06
N LEU A 331 6.79 24.15 -6.45
CA LEU A 331 5.56 23.73 -7.12
C LEU A 331 4.74 24.94 -7.56
N VAL A 332 4.55 25.94 -6.70
CA VAL A 332 3.90 27.22 -7.04
C VAL A 332 4.63 27.91 -8.20
N GLY A 333 5.97 27.88 -8.19
CA GLY A 333 6.77 28.41 -9.27
C GLY A 333 6.57 27.69 -10.61
N ALA A 334 6.37 26.37 -10.59
CA ALA A 334 6.03 25.59 -11.78
C ALA A 334 4.60 25.87 -12.25
N GLY A 335 3.66 26.05 -11.32
CA GLY A 335 2.28 26.49 -11.58
C GLY A 335 2.24 27.85 -12.27
N LEU A 336 2.94 28.86 -11.75
CA LEU A 336 3.07 30.18 -12.39
C LEU A 336 3.68 30.10 -13.79
N SER A 337 4.65 29.21 -13.99
CA SER A 337 5.26 29.01 -15.31
C SER A 337 4.25 28.40 -16.28
N TRP A 338 3.39 27.49 -15.81
CA TRP A 338 2.33 26.90 -16.61
C TRP A 338 1.24 27.92 -16.93
N LEU A 339 0.82 28.70 -15.94
CA LEU A 339 -0.13 29.79 -16.12
C LEU A 339 0.36 30.78 -17.20
N ALA A 340 1.64 31.15 -17.18
CA ALA A 340 2.21 32.02 -18.22
C ALA A 340 2.14 31.42 -19.64
N GLU A 341 2.14 30.09 -19.77
CA GLU A 341 1.95 29.38 -21.03
C GLU A 341 0.47 29.28 -21.44
N LEU A 342 -0.46 29.25 -20.47
CA LEU A 342 -1.90 29.19 -20.71
C LEU A 342 -2.50 30.54 -21.13
N LEU A 343 -2.07 31.64 -20.50
CA LEU A 343 -2.63 32.98 -20.74
C LEU A 343 -2.69 33.42 -22.21
N PRO A 344 -1.74 33.08 -23.11
CA PRO A 344 -1.85 33.42 -24.53
C PRO A 344 -2.91 32.62 -25.31
N ARG A 345 -3.42 31.52 -24.76
CA ARG A 345 -4.21 30.50 -25.46
C ARG A 345 -5.65 30.38 -24.94
N GLU A 346 -5.85 30.72 -23.68
CA GLU A 346 -7.12 30.62 -22.97
C GLU A 346 -7.67 32.02 -22.65
N ASP A 347 -8.92 32.08 -22.16
CA ASP A 347 -9.48 33.30 -21.58
C ASP A 347 -8.65 33.70 -20.35
N VAL A 348 -8.11 34.92 -20.36
CA VAL A 348 -7.24 35.38 -19.27
C VAL A 348 -8.03 35.58 -17.99
N ASP A 349 -9.28 36.02 -18.07
CA ASP A 349 -10.06 36.44 -16.90
C ASP A 349 -10.35 35.28 -15.95
N ALA A 350 -10.50 34.05 -16.48
CA ALA A 350 -10.62 32.83 -15.69
C ALA A 350 -9.45 32.59 -14.72
N PHE A 351 -8.28 33.19 -14.98
CA PHE A 351 -7.08 33.04 -14.14
C PHE A 351 -6.81 34.22 -13.22
N ALA A 352 -7.65 35.26 -13.23
CA ALA A 352 -7.44 36.44 -12.39
C ALA A 352 -7.41 36.09 -10.89
N PRO A 353 -8.31 35.24 -10.33
CA PRO A 353 -8.26 34.81 -8.94
C PRO A 353 -6.96 34.05 -8.61
N ALA A 354 -6.54 33.15 -9.50
CA ALA A 354 -5.32 32.39 -9.32
C ALA A 354 -4.07 33.28 -9.29
N LEU A 355 -4.00 34.26 -10.18
CA LEU A 355 -2.87 35.20 -10.22
C LEU A 355 -2.89 36.16 -9.03
N ALA A 356 -4.07 36.59 -8.58
CA ALA A 356 -4.26 37.39 -7.37
C ALA A 356 -3.71 36.67 -6.13
N THR A 357 -4.01 35.37 -5.98
CA THR A 357 -3.47 34.52 -4.92
C THR A 357 -1.93 34.45 -4.95
N ALA A 358 -1.32 34.34 -6.14
CA ALA A 358 0.14 34.34 -6.24
C ALA A 358 0.78 35.72 -5.99
N VAL A 359 0.05 36.81 -6.23
CA VAL A 359 0.48 38.19 -5.93
C VAL A 359 0.59 38.43 -4.42
N THR A 360 -0.25 37.79 -3.61
CA THR A 360 -0.24 37.91 -2.15
C THR A 360 0.62 36.85 -1.45
N HIS A 361 1.35 36.03 -2.21
CA HIS A 361 2.17 34.93 -1.69
C HIS A 361 3.38 35.44 -0.87
N ASP A 362 3.67 34.80 0.28
CA ASP A 362 4.72 35.21 1.23
C ASP A 362 6.14 35.28 0.63
N SER A 363 6.45 34.37 -0.30
CA SER A 363 7.70 34.43 -1.06
C SER A 363 7.72 35.61 -2.04
N LEU A 364 8.58 36.60 -1.78
CA LEU A 364 8.84 37.74 -2.67
C LEU A 364 9.21 37.32 -4.11
N GLY A 365 9.86 36.16 -4.28
CA GLY A 365 10.20 35.62 -5.59
C GLY A 365 8.99 35.12 -6.38
N ILE A 366 7.98 34.56 -5.70
CA ILE A 366 6.69 34.19 -6.29
C ILE A 366 5.88 35.45 -6.58
N GLN A 367 5.68 36.30 -5.56
CA GLN A 367 4.96 37.57 -5.68
C GLN A 367 5.49 38.42 -6.85
N GLY A 368 6.81 38.65 -6.92
CA GLY A 368 7.40 39.45 -7.99
C GLY A 368 7.20 38.84 -9.38
N ARG A 369 7.19 37.50 -9.50
CA ARG A 369 6.88 36.84 -10.78
C ARG A 369 5.41 36.98 -11.15
N ALA A 370 4.50 36.82 -10.21
CA ALA A 370 3.06 36.99 -10.40
C ALA A 370 2.72 38.43 -10.81
N VAL A 371 3.27 39.42 -10.11
CA VAL A 371 3.14 40.86 -10.43
C VAL A 371 3.57 41.14 -11.86
N ARG A 372 4.76 40.66 -12.27
CA ARG A 372 5.25 40.86 -13.65
C ARG A 372 4.35 40.19 -14.68
N LEU A 373 3.80 39.02 -14.37
CA LEU A 373 2.89 38.31 -15.27
C LEU A 373 1.55 39.04 -15.45
N ALA A 374 1.00 39.60 -14.37
CA ALA A 374 -0.21 40.41 -14.38
C ALA A 374 -0.01 41.66 -15.23
N LEU A 375 1.06 42.43 -14.96
CA LEU A 375 1.40 43.67 -15.68
C LEU A 375 1.64 43.41 -17.18
N ARG A 376 2.33 42.31 -17.52
CA ARG A 376 2.57 41.94 -18.93
C ARG A 376 1.26 41.75 -19.71
N ASN A 377 0.20 41.29 -19.04
CA ASN A 377 -1.10 41.07 -19.65
C ASN A 377 -2.11 42.18 -19.31
N ALA A 378 -1.67 43.34 -18.80
CA ALA A 378 -2.53 44.40 -18.27
C ALA A 378 -3.69 44.81 -19.21
N GLY A 379 -3.42 44.88 -20.52
CA GLY A 379 -4.43 45.29 -21.52
C GLY A 379 -5.41 44.20 -21.96
N ARG A 380 -5.26 42.96 -21.46
CA ARG A 380 -6.12 41.82 -21.82
C ARG A 380 -7.17 41.50 -20.76
N TRP A 381 -6.93 41.90 -19.50
CA TRP A 381 -7.83 41.65 -18.39
C TRP A 381 -9.13 42.46 -18.51
N GLY A 382 -10.26 41.81 -18.31
CA GLY A 382 -11.58 42.42 -18.21
C GLY A 382 -11.78 43.25 -16.94
N PRO A 383 -12.93 43.92 -16.81
CA PRO A 383 -13.18 44.88 -15.72
C PRO A 383 -13.12 44.23 -14.34
N GLU A 384 -13.66 43.03 -14.16
CA GLU A 384 -13.69 42.30 -12.89
C GLU A 384 -12.27 41.91 -12.44
N ALA A 385 -11.47 41.34 -13.35
CA ALA A 385 -10.07 41.02 -13.08
C ALA A 385 -9.25 42.26 -12.69
N ARG A 386 -9.51 43.40 -13.34
CA ARG A 386 -8.84 44.68 -13.02
C ARG A 386 -9.22 45.20 -11.63
N GLU A 387 -10.47 45.03 -11.22
CA GLU A 387 -10.93 45.39 -9.87
C GLU A 387 -10.25 44.52 -8.81
N ILE A 388 -10.15 43.20 -9.04
CA ILE A 388 -9.39 42.27 -8.18
C ILE A 388 -7.94 42.77 -8.00
N PHE A 389 -7.24 43.08 -9.09
CA PHE A 389 -5.85 43.54 -9.01
C PHE A 389 -5.70 44.92 -8.36
N ALA A 390 -6.65 45.84 -8.60
CA ALA A 390 -6.63 47.17 -7.97
C ALA A 390 -6.76 47.07 -6.43
N GLY A 391 -7.55 46.10 -5.93
CA GLY A 391 -7.67 45.81 -4.50
C GLY A 391 -6.36 45.31 -3.86
N LEU A 392 -5.44 44.73 -4.64
CA LEU A 392 -4.17 44.20 -4.15
C LEU A 392 -3.04 45.24 -4.10
N THR A 393 -3.18 46.37 -4.80
CA THR A 393 -2.15 47.42 -4.93
C THR A 393 -1.58 47.89 -3.59
N GLY A 394 -2.42 48.03 -2.56
CA GLY A 394 -2.00 48.46 -1.22
C GLY A 394 -1.20 47.43 -0.43
N SER A 395 -1.17 46.17 -0.87
CA SER A 395 -0.42 45.08 -0.23
C SER A 395 0.98 44.88 -0.82
N LEU A 396 1.25 45.50 -1.97
CA LEU A 396 2.49 45.31 -2.72
C LEU A 396 3.61 46.26 -2.27
N PRO A 397 4.85 45.75 -2.10
CA PRO A 397 5.97 46.57 -1.68
C PRO A 397 6.52 47.43 -2.82
N GLY A 398 6.87 48.68 -2.49
CA GLY A 398 7.74 49.55 -3.29
C GLY A 398 7.34 49.70 -4.76
N GLU A 399 8.27 49.32 -5.65
CA GLU A 399 8.12 49.46 -7.11
C GLU A 399 7.01 48.60 -7.70
N PHE A 400 6.66 47.46 -7.08
CA PHE A 400 5.58 46.60 -7.55
C PHE A 400 4.21 47.25 -7.33
N GLY A 401 4.01 47.90 -6.18
CA GLY A 401 2.78 48.64 -5.88
C GLY A 401 2.58 49.84 -6.82
N ALA A 402 3.63 50.60 -7.11
CA ALA A 402 3.56 51.72 -8.06
C ALA A 402 3.20 51.26 -9.49
N GLY A 403 3.78 50.13 -9.94
CA GLY A 403 3.45 49.54 -11.24
C GLY A 403 2.00 49.06 -11.32
N PHE A 404 1.49 48.40 -10.27
CA PHE A 404 0.09 47.96 -10.19
C PHE A 404 -0.88 49.14 -10.17
N ALA A 405 -0.59 50.19 -9.37
CA ALA A 405 -1.41 51.39 -9.32
C ALA A 405 -1.54 52.06 -10.71
N GLY A 406 -0.44 52.14 -11.47
CA GLY A 406 -0.46 52.71 -12.82
C GLY A 406 -1.20 51.85 -13.85
N ALA A 407 -1.18 50.53 -13.72
CA ALA A 407 -1.78 49.62 -14.69
C ALA A 407 -3.25 49.28 -14.40
N PHE A 408 -3.63 49.15 -13.13
CA PHE A 408 -4.93 48.65 -12.69
C PHE A 408 -5.69 49.63 -11.78
N GLY A 409 -4.98 50.55 -11.13
CA GLY A 409 -5.55 51.46 -10.13
C GLY A 409 -5.29 51.02 -8.68
N GLY A 410 -5.88 51.74 -7.73
CA GLY A 410 -5.66 51.54 -6.29
C GLY A 410 -4.58 52.44 -5.69
N GLU A 411 -4.51 52.49 -4.36
CA GLU A 411 -3.53 53.29 -3.62
C GLU A 411 -2.34 52.41 -3.18
N PRO A 412 -1.09 52.74 -3.58
CA PRO A 412 0.07 51.94 -3.22
C PRO A 412 0.38 52.03 -1.72
N ALA A 413 0.97 50.97 -1.17
CA ALA A 413 1.42 50.95 0.22
C ALA A 413 2.31 52.17 0.52
N SER A 414 2.00 52.91 1.59
CA SER A 414 2.84 54.03 2.01
C SER A 414 4.21 53.49 2.45
N VAL A 415 5.26 53.85 1.70
CA VAL A 415 6.64 53.54 2.11
C VAL A 415 6.93 54.36 3.37
N PRO A 416 7.37 53.76 4.50
CA PRO A 416 7.80 54.55 5.65
C PRO A 416 8.98 55.39 5.21
N VAL A 417 8.80 56.71 5.16
CA VAL A 417 9.89 57.64 4.90
C VAL A 417 10.84 57.56 6.09
N VAL A 418 11.91 56.77 5.97
CA VAL A 418 13.04 56.84 6.89
C VAL A 418 13.68 58.20 6.65
N ARG A 419 13.25 59.20 7.41
CA ARG A 419 13.96 60.49 7.50
C ARG A 419 15.37 60.16 8.00
N ARG A 420 16.36 60.21 7.11
CA ARG A 420 17.77 60.31 7.52
C ARG A 420 17.85 61.49 8.50
N ARG A 421 18.08 61.20 9.78
CA ARG A 421 18.53 62.22 10.73
C ARG A 421 19.88 62.71 10.20
N GLY A 422 19.85 63.88 9.56
CA GLY A 422 21.05 64.63 9.24
C GLY A 422 21.79 64.90 10.54
N GLY A 423 23.07 64.54 10.54
CA GLY A 423 23.99 64.93 11.60
C GLY A 423 24.14 66.45 11.62
N THR A 424 24.24 66.97 12.84
CA THR A 424 24.98 68.18 13.18
C THR A 424 25.93 67.80 14.29
#